data_AF-A0A1L8N1T3-F1
#
_entry.id   AF-A0A1L8N1T3-F1
#
_cell.length_a   1.000
_cell.length_b   1.000
_cell.length_c   1.000
_cell.angle_alpha   90.00
_cell.angle_beta   90.00
_cell.angle_gamma   90.00
#
_symmetry.space_group_name_H-M   'P 1'
#
loop_
_entity.id
_entity.type
_entity.pdbx_description
1 polymer ?
#
loop_
_entity_poly.entity_id
_entity_poly.type
_entity_poly.pdbx_seq_one_letter_code
_entity_poly.pdbx_strand_id
1 'polypeptide(L)'
;MIDVAVYYLDYKPADFYDSFLKSNYPHKFENGDPFTVWGKSGTEIAFDIAKKDIGEYRNRLSESGLKLHRSPEYWAGWSLAYYQWSSNKTFSEINRAADINKIINLYNPYHEMDIRQFCDKMDSLAEKKIDNYNRGY
;
A
#
# COMPACT_ATOMS: atom_id res chain seq x y z
N MET A 1 4.77 -5.28 0.06
CA MET A 1 4.38 -5.42 1.48
C MET A 1 2.98 -6.01 1.62
N ILE A 2 1.98 -5.49 0.88
CA ILE A 2 0.59 -5.96 1.00
C ILE A 2 0.42 -7.36 0.41
N ASP A 3 1.03 -7.59 -0.75
CA ASP A 3 1.17 -8.91 -1.37
C ASP A 3 1.78 -9.95 -0.41
N VAL A 4 2.87 -9.60 0.27
CA VAL A 4 3.50 -10.47 1.26
C VAL A 4 2.55 -10.77 2.42
N ALA A 5 1.89 -9.73 2.94
CA ALA A 5 0.94 -9.89 4.03
C ALA A 5 -0.21 -10.83 3.66
N VAL A 6 -0.75 -10.70 2.46
CA VAL A 6 -1.88 -11.52 1.98
C VAL A 6 -1.43 -12.94 1.68
N TYR A 7 -0.41 -13.14 0.85
CA TYR A 7 -0.06 -14.48 0.35
C TYR A 7 0.79 -15.31 1.32
N TYR A 8 1.54 -14.68 2.23
CA TYR A 8 2.48 -15.38 3.12
C TYR A 8 2.07 -15.33 4.58
N LEU A 9 1.54 -14.20 5.02
CA LEU A 9 1.24 -13.97 6.43
C LEU A 9 -0.22 -14.21 6.78
N ASP A 10 -1.05 -14.52 5.78
CA ASP A 10 -2.48 -14.85 5.88
C ASP A 10 -3.34 -13.68 6.41
N TYR A 11 -3.00 -12.46 6.01
CA TYR A 11 -3.76 -11.26 6.35
C TYR A 11 -4.80 -10.94 5.27
N LYS A 12 -5.92 -10.36 5.69
CA LYS A 12 -6.76 -9.58 4.77
C LYS A 12 -6.06 -8.24 4.47
N PRO A 13 -6.19 -7.69 3.24
CA PRO A 13 -5.54 -6.44 2.87
C PRO A 13 -5.85 -5.28 3.83
N ALA A 14 -7.13 -5.11 4.20
CA ALA A 14 -7.57 -4.05 5.09
C ALA A 14 -6.98 -4.17 6.51
N ASP A 15 -6.95 -5.38 7.08
CA ASP A 15 -6.44 -5.62 8.44
C ASP A 15 -4.93 -5.35 8.52
N PHE A 16 -4.19 -5.77 7.49
CA PHE A 16 -2.77 -5.46 7.40
C PHE A 16 -2.51 -3.97 7.18
N TYR A 17 -3.30 -3.32 6.31
CA TYR A 17 -3.12 -1.90 6.04
C TYR A 17 -3.45 -1.03 7.26
N ASP A 18 -4.45 -1.39 8.05
CA ASP A 18 -4.72 -0.75 9.34
C ASP A 18 -3.53 -0.93 10.32
N SER A 19 -2.92 -2.12 10.35
CA SER A 19 -1.71 -2.36 11.13
C SER A 19 -0.52 -1.51 10.64
N PHE A 20 -0.38 -1.34 9.32
CA PHE A 20 0.60 -0.43 8.72
C PHE A 20 0.36 1.01 9.17
N LEU A 21 -0.87 1.52 9.07
CA LEU A 21 -1.25 2.87 9.47
C LEU A 21 -0.98 3.15 10.96
N LYS A 22 -1.09 2.14 11.83
CA LYS A 22 -0.81 2.23 13.27
C LYS A 22 0.66 2.05 13.63
N SER A 23 1.51 1.65 12.67
CA SER A 23 2.95 1.51 12.87
C SER A 23 3.67 2.85 12.68
N ASN A 24 5.00 2.86 12.87
CA ASN A 24 5.82 4.03 12.59
C ASN A 24 6.21 4.16 11.10
N TYR A 25 5.90 3.16 10.27
CA TYR A 25 6.30 3.14 8.86
C TYR A 25 5.67 4.25 8.00
N PRO A 26 4.37 4.56 8.11
CA PRO A 26 3.76 5.66 7.36
C PRO A 26 4.51 6.97 7.58
N HIS A 27 4.67 7.38 8.84
CA HIS A 27 5.35 8.62 9.20
C HIS A 27 6.81 8.65 8.73
N LYS A 28 7.54 7.53 8.85
CA LYS A 28 8.92 7.44 8.35
C LYS A 28 8.99 7.60 6.83
N PHE A 29 8.10 6.93 6.11
CA PHE A 29 8.05 6.99 4.65
C PHE A 29 7.66 8.40 4.17
N GLU A 30 6.63 9.00 4.76
CA GLU A 30 6.15 10.35 4.46
C GLU A 30 7.25 11.42 4.64
N ASN A 31 8.13 11.25 5.63
CA ASN A 31 9.25 12.15 5.89
C ASN A 31 10.54 11.77 5.15
N GLY A 32 10.52 10.76 4.28
CA GLY A 32 11.67 10.36 3.48
C GLY A 32 12.80 9.69 4.27
N ASP A 33 12.48 8.97 5.37
CA ASP A 33 13.47 8.18 6.13
C ASP A 33 14.21 7.20 5.20
N PRO A 34 15.55 7.32 5.03
CA PRO A 34 16.29 6.54 4.05
C PRO A 34 16.18 5.02 4.25
N PHE A 35 16.08 4.56 5.49
CA PHE A 35 15.95 3.14 5.80
C PHE A 35 14.58 2.58 5.39
N THR A 36 13.54 3.38 5.52
CA THR A 36 12.18 2.99 5.15
C THR A 36 11.94 3.08 3.64
N VAL A 37 12.51 4.10 2.99
CA VAL A 37 12.35 4.34 1.54
C VAL A 37 13.21 3.39 0.70
N TRP A 38 14.46 3.17 1.11
CA TRP A 38 15.44 2.41 0.31
C TRP A 38 16.13 1.28 1.07
N GLY A 39 16.29 1.41 2.39
CA GLY A 39 17.07 0.46 3.20
C GLY A 39 16.35 -0.84 3.59
N LYS A 40 15.03 -0.96 3.36
CA LYS A 40 14.25 -2.16 3.63
C LYS A 40 13.37 -2.52 2.44
N SER A 41 13.31 -3.81 2.14
CA SER A 41 12.33 -4.33 1.19
C SER A 41 10.91 -4.26 1.75
N GLY A 42 9.92 -4.18 0.86
CA GLY A 42 8.51 -4.30 1.27
C GLY A 42 8.19 -5.62 1.96
N THR A 43 9.00 -6.67 1.77
CA THR A 43 8.89 -7.94 2.50
C THR A 43 9.28 -7.75 3.95
N GLU A 44 10.48 -7.21 4.22
CA GLU A 44 10.95 -6.95 5.59
C GLU A 44 10.00 -6.04 6.36
N ILE A 45 9.50 -4.98 5.72
CA ILE A 45 8.49 -4.10 6.33
C ILE A 45 7.22 -4.87 6.72
N ALA A 46 6.76 -5.81 5.89
CA ALA A 46 5.58 -6.60 6.20
C ALA A 46 5.78 -7.54 7.40
N PHE A 47 6.94 -8.18 7.48
CA PHE A 47 7.30 -9.02 8.63
C PHE A 47 7.44 -8.22 9.92
N ASP A 48 8.04 -7.04 9.85
CA ASP A 48 8.19 -6.15 11.00
C ASP A 48 6.83 -5.68 11.54
N ILE A 49 5.91 -5.29 10.65
CA ILE A 49 4.54 -4.88 11.03
C ILE A 49 3.77 -6.07 11.62
N ALA A 50 3.89 -7.24 11.01
CA ALA A 50 3.23 -8.47 11.48
C ALA A 50 3.87 -9.04 12.76
N LYS A 51 5.03 -8.52 13.19
CA LYS A 51 5.83 -9.03 14.31
C LYS A 51 6.15 -10.53 14.16
N LYS A 52 6.47 -10.95 12.93
CA LYS A 52 6.83 -12.33 12.59
C LYS A 52 8.30 -12.40 12.19
N ASP A 53 8.98 -13.50 12.51
CA ASP A 53 10.35 -13.71 12.06
C ASP A 53 10.36 -14.15 10.58
N ILE A 54 11.04 -13.38 9.73
CA ILE A 54 11.22 -13.72 8.32
C ILE A 54 11.98 -15.04 8.13
N GLY A 55 12.84 -15.41 9.10
CA GLY A 55 13.59 -16.66 9.14
C GLY A 55 12.70 -17.89 9.03
N GLU A 56 11.58 -17.89 9.76
CA GLU A 56 10.60 -18.99 9.77
C GLU A 56 9.88 -19.18 8.43
N TYR A 57 9.89 -18.16 7.57
CA TYR A 57 9.17 -18.14 6.29
C TYR A 57 10.10 -18.23 5.08
N ARG A 58 11.43 -18.33 5.28
CA ARG A 58 12.43 -18.36 4.19
C ARG A 58 12.13 -19.42 3.14
N ASN A 59 11.77 -20.63 3.54
CA ASN A 59 11.47 -21.73 2.61
C ASN A 59 10.21 -21.43 1.78
N ARG A 60 9.16 -20.88 2.40
CA ARG A 60 7.91 -20.48 1.69
C ARG A 60 8.17 -19.36 0.69
N LEU A 61 9.04 -18.41 1.04
CA LEU A 61 9.44 -17.31 0.16
C LEU A 61 10.31 -17.79 -1.02
N SER A 62 11.14 -18.83 -0.84
CA SER A 62 11.98 -19.38 -1.91
C SER A 62 11.23 -20.31 -2.86
N GLU A 63 10.34 -21.16 -2.35
CA GLU A 63 9.63 -22.20 -3.14
C GLU A 63 8.61 -21.61 -4.13
N SER A 64 8.13 -20.41 -3.83
CA SER A 64 7.02 -19.79 -4.51
C SER A 64 7.40 -19.06 -5.82
N GLY A 65 8.69 -18.99 -6.17
CA GLY A 65 9.18 -18.60 -7.50
C GLY A 65 8.63 -17.25 -8.04
N LEU A 66 8.39 -16.29 -7.14
CA LEU A 66 7.14 -15.54 -7.08
C LEU A 66 6.75 -14.58 -8.21
N LYS A 67 5.53 -14.82 -8.70
CA LYS A 67 4.60 -13.88 -9.34
C LYS A 67 4.21 -12.66 -8.48
N LEU A 68 4.89 -12.37 -7.35
CA LEU A 68 4.56 -11.26 -6.45
C LEU A 68 4.49 -9.94 -7.19
N HIS A 69 5.43 -9.69 -8.10
CA HIS A 69 5.53 -8.44 -8.87
C HIS A 69 4.34 -8.14 -9.79
N ARG A 70 3.38 -9.05 -9.93
CA ARG A 70 2.22 -8.88 -10.82
C ARG A 70 0.88 -9.00 -10.10
N SER A 71 0.86 -9.20 -8.79
CA SER A 71 -0.40 -9.28 -8.05
C SER A 71 -1.10 -7.91 -7.93
N PRO A 72 -2.44 -7.87 -7.85
CA PRO A 72 -3.17 -6.65 -7.54
C PRO A 72 -2.70 -5.98 -6.24
N GLU A 73 -2.35 -6.78 -5.22
CA GLU A 73 -1.85 -6.31 -3.93
C GLU A 73 -0.47 -5.68 -4.04
N TYR A 74 0.42 -6.25 -4.86
CA TYR A 74 1.73 -5.69 -5.11
C TYR A 74 1.62 -4.35 -5.83
N TRP A 75 0.84 -4.33 -6.92
CA TRP A 75 0.61 -3.10 -7.68
C TRP A 75 -0.02 -2.02 -6.81
N ALA A 76 -1.02 -2.36 -5.98
CA ALA A 76 -1.64 -1.43 -5.05
C ALA A 76 -0.64 -0.85 -4.05
N GLY A 77 0.27 -1.67 -3.51
CA GLY A 77 1.33 -1.19 -2.63
C GLY A 77 2.30 -0.23 -3.33
N TRP A 78 2.70 -0.56 -4.56
CA TRP A 78 3.62 0.27 -5.35
C TRP A 78 2.98 1.58 -5.81
N SER A 79 1.77 1.53 -6.36
CA SER A 79 1.05 2.70 -6.86
C SER A 79 0.68 3.64 -5.73
N LEU A 80 0.29 3.10 -4.57
CA LEU A 80 0.05 3.87 -3.36
C LEU A 80 1.32 4.61 -2.89
N ALA A 81 2.46 3.93 -2.84
CA ALA A 81 3.73 4.54 -2.45
C ALA A 81 4.14 5.66 -3.42
N TYR A 82 3.96 5.43 -4.73
CA TYR A 82 4.20 6.44 -5.76
C TYR A 82 3.30 7.67 -5.56
N TYR A 83 1.99 7.45 -5.40
CA TYR A 83 1.03 8.55 -5.23
C TYR A 83 1.26 9.32 -3.93
N GLN A 84 1.64 8.64 -2.85
CA GLN A 84 2.03 9.29 -1.59
C GLN A 84 3.16 10.29 -1.84
N TRP A 85 4.24 9.84 -2.49
CA TRP A 85 5.38 10.72 -2.80
C TRP A 85 5.00 11.85 -3.74
N SER A 86 4.29 11.55 -4.84
CA SER A 86 3.98 12.54 -5.87
C SER A 86 3.02 13.62 -5.38
N SER A 87 2.12 13.27 -4.45
CA SER A 87 1.09 14.18 -3.93
C SER A 87 1.44 14.81 -2.58
N ASN A 88 2.49 14.32 -1.91
CA ASN A 88 2.90 14.70 -0.56
C ASN A 88 1.78 14.57 0.50
N LYS A 89 0.74 13.79 0.23
CA LYS A 89 -0.34 13.48 1.18
C LYS A 89 0.14 12.40 2.15
N THR A 90 -0.36 12.41 3.37
CA THR A 90 -0.15 11.33 4.34
C THR A 90 -0.91 10.08 3.93
N PHE A 91 -0.46 8.89 4.32
CA PHE A 91 -1.20 7.64 4.10
C PHE A 91 -2.58 7.68 4.77
N SER A 92 -2.72 8.41 5.89
CA SER A 92 -4.02 8.62 6.54
C SER A 92 -4.98 9.47 5.69
N GLU A 93 -4.50 10.54 5.05
CA GLU A 93 -5.29 11.32 4.09
C GLU A 93 -5.70 10.48 2.88
N ILE A 94 -4.77 9.69 2.35
CA ILE A 94 -5.04 8.83 1.19
C ILE A 94 -6.08 7.75 1.57
N ASN A 95 -5.92 7.07 2.70
CA ASN A 95 -6.86 6.06 3.18
C ASN A 95 -8.26 6.63 3.42
N ARG A 96 -8.36 7.90 3.87
CA ARG A 96 -9.65 8.58 3.99
C ARG A 96 -10.31 8.78 2.63
N ALA A 97 -9.56 9.08 1.57
CA ALA A 97 -10.11 9.24 0.21
C ALA A 97 -10.45 7.90 -0.45
N ALA A 98 -9.56 6.92 -0.35
CA ALA A 98 -9.75 5.57 -0.85
C ALA A 98 -9.03 4.57 0.07
N ASP A 99 -9.80 3.66 0.66
CA ASP A 99 -9.23 2.56 1.43
C ASP A 99 -8.44 1.60 0.54
N ILE A 100 -7.66 0.71 1.17
CA ILE A 100 -6.78 -0.18 0.44
C ILE A 100 -7.50 -1.14 -0.51
N ASN A 101 -8.71 -1.60 -0.17
CA ASN A 101 -9.48 -2.48 -1.04
C ASN A 101 -9.93 -1.73 -2.29
N LYS A 102 -10.32 -0.46 -2.13
CA LYS A 102 -10.63 0.41 -3.26
C LYS A 102 -9.41 0.61 -4.16
N ILE A 103 -8.23 0.81 -3.59
CA ILE A 103 -6.98 0.92 -4.36
C ILE A 103 -6.67 -0.40 -5.10
N ILE A 104 -6.81 -1.56 -4.44
CA ILE A 104 -6.63 -2.88 -5.09
C ILE A 104 -7.61 -3.05 -6.27
N ASN A 105 -8.86 -2.61 -6.12
CA ASN A 105 -9.86 -2.68 -7.19
C ASN A 105 -9.54 -1.76 -8.38
N LEU A 106 -8.65 -0.78 -8.22
CA LEU A 106 -8.15 0.02 -9.34
C LEU A 106 -7.10 -0.73 -10.18
N TYR A 107 -6.68 -1.93 -9.79
CA TYR A 107 -5.72 -2.72 -10.56
C TYR A 107 -6.20 -2.96 -12.00
N ASN A 108 -7.31 -3.66 -12.21
CA ASN A 108 -7.77 -4.02 -13.57
C ASN A 108 -7.93 -2.81 -14.52
N PRO A 109 -8.48 -1.65 -14.08
CA PRO A 109 -8.55 -0.49 -14.97
C PRO A 109 -7.22 0.25 -15.17
N TYR A 110 -6.28 0.25 -14.21
CA TYR A 110 -5.13 1.17 -14.25
C TYR A 110 -3.75 0.49 -14.35
N HIS A 111 -3.60 -0.81 -14.10
CA HIS A 111 -2.28 -1.42 -13.98
C HIS A 111 -1.48 -1.49 -15.30
N GLU A 112 -2.17 -1.45 -16.45
CA GLU A 112 -1.55 -1.36 -17.78
C GLU A 112 -1.43 0.10 -18.27
N MET A 113 -2.02 1.05 -17.55
CA MET A 113 -2.02 2.47 -17.90
C MET A 113 -0.77 3.18 -17.37
N ASP A 114 -0.54 4.40 -17.90
CA ASP A 114 0.39 5.34 -17.28
C ASP A 114 -0.02 5.64 -15.84
N ILE A 115 0.93 5.54 -14.90
CA ILE A 115 0.71 5.76 -13.46
C ILE A 115 0.07 7.12 -13.15
N ARG A 116 0.27 8.15 -13.99
CA ARG A 116 -0.36 9.46 -13.82
C ARG A 116 -1.88 9.37 -13.86
N GLN A 117 -2.46 8.45 -14.63
CA GLN A 117 -3.92 8.27 -14.67
C GLN A 117 -4.47 7.69 -13.36
N PHE A 118 -3.68 6.86 -12.68
CA PHE A 118 -4.01 6.44 -11.32
C PHE A 118 -3.94 7.63 -10.34
N CYS A 119 -2.92 8.49 -10.45
CA CYS A 119 -2.82 9.70 -9.62
C CYS A 119 -4.03 10.63 -9.84
N ASP A 120 -4.38 10.93 -11.09
CA ASP A 120 -5.56 11.75 -11.44
C ASP A 120 -6.84 11.16 -10.84
N LYS A 121 -6.98 9.82 -10.88
CA LYS A 121 -8.11 9.13 -10.26
C LYS A 121 -8.14 9.30 -8.76
N MET A 122 -6.99 9.19 -8.10
CA MET A 122 -6.88 9.35 -6.65
C MET A 122 -7.17 10.78 -6.20
N ASP A 123 -6.70 11.79 -6.94
CA ASP A 123 -7.04 13.19 -6.67
C ASP A 123 -8.53 13.45 -6.83
N SER A 124 -9.17 12.93 -7.89
CA SER A 124 -10.62 13.02 -8.07
C SER A 124 -11.43 12.35 -6.94
N LEU A 125 -10.92 11.24 -6.37
CA LEU A 125 -11.55 10.58 -5.23
C LEU A 125 -11.44 11.42 -3.96
N ALA A 126 -10.31 12.09 -3.75
CA ALA A 126 -10.09 13.00 -2.62
C ALA A 126 -11.02 14.21 -2.69
N GLU A 127 -11.14 14.85 -3.86
CA GLU A 127 -12.04 16.00 -4.08
C GLU A 127 -13.50 15.65 -3.83
N LYS A 128 -13.99 14.52 -4.38
CA LYS A 128 -15.38 14.07 -4.17
C LYS A 128 -15.73 13.85 -2.69
N LYS A 129 -14.76 13.40 -1.89
CA LYS A 129 -14.95 13.22 -0.44
C LYS A 129 -15.08 14.54 0.29
N ILE A 130 -14.25 15.54 -0.06
CA ILE A 130 -14.34 16.90 0.50
C ILE A 130 -15.71 17.51 0.16
N ASP A 131 -16.12 17.37 -1.09
CA ASP A 131 -17.42 17.82 -1.59
C ASP A 131 -18.60 17.20 -0.84
N ASN A 132 -18.56 15.87 -0.59
CA ASN A 132 -19.62 15.19 0.16
C ASN A 132 -19.64 15.62 1.63
N TYR A 133 -18.47 15.78 2.26
CA TYR A 133 -18.37 16.29 3.64
C TYR A 133 -18.97 17.69 3.77
N ASN A 134 -18.65 18.59 2.84
CA ASN A 134 -19.17 19.95 2.82
C ASN A 134 -20.68 20.02 2.54
N ARG A 135 -21.26 19.00 1.90
CA ARG A 135 -22.69 18.92 1.58
C ARG A 135 -23.54 18.23 2.67
N GLY A 136 -22.94 17.75 3.75
CA GLY A 136 -23.68 17.29 4.94
C GLY A 136 -24.62 16.11 4.72
N TYR A 137 -24.27 15.18 3.81
CA TYR A 137 -24.96 13.89 3.65
C TYR A 137 -24.19 12.76 4.34
#